data_AF-A0A842YQM6-F1
#
_entry.id   AF-A0A842YQM6-F1
#
_cell.length_a   1.000
_cell.length_b   1.000
_cell.length_c   1.000
_cell.angle_alpha   90.00
_cell.angle_beta   90.00
_cell.angle_gamma   90.00
#
_symmetry.space_group_name_H-M   'P 1'
#
loop_
_entity.id
_entity.type
_entity.pdbx_description
1 polymer ?
#
loop_
_entity_poly.entity_id
_entity_poly.type
_entity_poly.pdbx_seq_one_letter_code
_entity_poly.pdbx_strand_id
1 'polypeptide(L)'
;MDHRDDYMRIMDALELQDKLIIIYKGMQQRRSFEKFFGKDKSLDNDFLDRLIEMDADDLIRDAIVELEDLIRRDSYSLEECSDPFDSIVNREALEYKCMRYGIRGPEGIKLEDIECVLSRV
;
A
#
# COMPACT_ATOMS: atom_id res chain seq x y z
N MET A 1 -20.15 -23.79 11.65
CA MET A 1 -19.06 -22.80 11.57
C MET A 1 -19.66 -21.46 11.95
N ASP A 2 -19.03 -20.74 12.87
CA ASP A 2 -19.60 -19.53 13.46
C ASP A 2 -19.40 -18.35 12.47
N HIS A 3 -20.51 -17.82 11.93
CA HIS A 3 -20.49 -16.70 10.98
C HIS A 3 -19.76 -15.46 11.53
N ARG A 4 -19.61 -15.35 12.86
CA ARG A 4 -18.86 -14.28 13.51
C ARG A 4 -17.35 -14.39 13.31
N ASP A 5 -16.81 -15.62 13.32
CA ASP A 5 -15.37 -15.86 13.18
C ASP A 5 -14.91 -15.56 11.75
N ASP A 6 -15.73 -15.91 10.75
CA ASP A 6 -15.43 -15.61 9.35
C ASP A 6 -15.50 -14.11 9.05
N TYR A 7 -16.43 -13.37 9.69
CA TYR A 7 -16.48 -11.91 9.58
C TYR A 7 -15.22 -11.24 10.16
N MET A 8 -14.78 -11.67 11.34
CA MET A 8 -13.54 -11.13 11.95
C MET A 8 -12.32 -11.38 11.07
N ARG A 9 -12.21 -12.59 10.47
CA ARG A 9 -11.12 -12.90 9.54
C ARG A 9 -11.11 -12.02 8.30
N ILE A 10 -12.29 -11.72 7.74
CA ILE A 10 -12.40 -10.82 6.58
C ILE A 10 -11.97 -9.40 6.95
N MET A 11 -12.39 -8.92 8.13
CA MET A 11 -11.96 -7.61 8.64
C MET A 11 -10.45 -7.54 8.86
N ASP A 12 -9.86 -8.56 9.47
CA ASP A 12 -8.41 -8.66 9.67
C ASP A 12 -7.66 -8.70 8.33
N ALA A 13 -8.19 -9.42 7.33
CA ALA A 13 -7.61 -9.50 5.99
C ALA A 13 -7.68 -8.16 5.26
N LEU A 14 -8.81 -7.46 5.33
CA LEU A 14 -8.98 -6.10 4.80
C LEU A 14 -7.99 -5.12 5.44
N GLU A 15 -7.85 -5.19 6.76
CA GLU A 15 -6.94 -4.34 7.51
C GLU A 15 -5.48 -4.59 7.10
N LEU A 16 -5.09 -5.85 6.96
CA LEU A 16 -3.74 -6.22 6.53
C LEU A 16 -3.48 -5.80 5.08
N GLN A 17 -4.44 -5.99 4.18
CA GLN A 17 -4.31 -5.61 2.77
C GLN A 17 -4.10 -4.10 2.64
N ASP A 18 -4.88 -3.29 3.35
CA ASP A 18 -4.71 -1.84 3.40
C ASP A 18 -3.29 -1.44 3.83
N LYS A 19 -2.80 -2.02 4.92
CA LYS A 19 -1.46 -1.74 5.46
C LYS A 19 -0.38 -2.11 4.45
N LEU A 20 -0.51 -3.25 3.77
CA LEU A 20 0.42 -3.66 2.72
C LEU A 20 0.39 -2.72 1.53
N ILE A 21 -0.78 -2.23 1.11
CA ILE A 21 -0.90 -1.22 0.04
C ILE A 21 -0.19 0.07 0.42
N ILE A 22 -0.36 0.53 1.67
CA ILE A 22 0.31 1.73 2.18
C ILE A 22 1.84 1.56 2.12
N ILE A 23 2.35 0.41 2.58
CA ILE A 23 3.77 0.07 2.55
C ILE A 23 4.29 0.02 1.11
N TYR A 24 3.59 -0.70 0.22
CA TYR A 24 3.97 -0.85 -1.18
C TYR A 24 4.06 0.50 -1.89
N LYS A 25 3.01 1.33 -1.79
CA LYS A 25 3.00 2.68 -2.38
C LYS A 25 4.13 3.54 -1.80
N GLY A 26 4.43 3.35 -0.51
CA GLY A 26 5.54 4.03 0.13
C GLY A 26 6.90 3.64 -0.42
N MET A 27 7.17 2.35 -0.59
CA MET A 27 8.41 1.85 -1.21
C MET A 27 8.57 2.38 -2.64
N GLN A 28 7.50 2.33 -3.44
CA GLN A 28 7.49 2.80 -4.82
C GLN A 28 7.79 4.31 -4.92
N GLN A 29 7.19 5.10 -4.03
CA GLN A 29 7.46 6.53 -4.00
C GLN A 29 8.92 6.82 -3.61
N ARG A 30 9.47 6.16 -2.59
CA ARG A 30 10.86 6.35 -2.18
C ARG A 30 11.86 6.05 -3.30
N ARG A 31 11.69 4.91 -3.99
CA ARG A 31 12.52 4.55 -5.15
C ARG A 31 12.42 5.59 -6.26
N SER A 32 11.22 6.08 -6.53
CA SER A 32 10.99 7.13 -7.53
C SER A 32 11.70 8.43 -7.13
N PHE A 33 11.56 8.85 -5.87
CA PHE A 33 12.20 10.04 -5.34
C PHE A 33 13.72 9.97 -5.39
N GLU A 34 14.31 8.89 -4.88
CA GLU A 34 15.76 8.69 -4.93
C GLU A 34 16.29 8.72 -6.38
N LYS A 35 15.54 8.14 -7.31
CA LYS A 35 15.88 8.14 -8.74
C LYS A 35 15.87 9.54 -9.37
N PHE A 36 14.92 10.40 -8.99
CA PHE A 36 14.75 11.73 -9.62
C PHE A 36 15.51 12.86 -8.89
N PHE A 37 15.59 12.80 -7.56
CA PHE A 37 16.12 13.89 -6.73
C PHE A 37 17.37 13.49 -5.93
N GLY A 38 17.77 12.22 -5.95
CA GLY A 38 18.83 11.68 -5.13
C GLY A 38 18.37 11.36 -3.70
N LYS A 39 19.29 10.90 -2.86
CA LYS A 39 18.97 10.48 -1.50
C LYS A 39 18.90 11.68 -0.53
N ASP A 40 17.71 11.95 0.00
CA ASP A 40 17.48 12.92 1.08
C ASP A 40 17.37 12.22 2.44
N LYS A 41 18.34 12.48 3.33
CA LYS A 41 18.39 11.89 4.68
C LYS A 41 17.26 12.35 5.60
N SER A 42 16.64 13.51 5.32
CA SER A 42 15.50 13.99 6.11
C SER A 42 14.27 13.09 5.94
N LEU A 43 14.25 12.32 4.86
CA LEU A 43 13.17 11.41 4.50
C LEU A 43 13.46 9.98 4.94
N ASP A 44 14.60 9.65 5.57
CA ASP A 44 14.95 8.27 5.95
C ASP A 44 13.82 7.58 6.73
N ASN A 45 13.45 6.39 6.30
CA ASN A 45 12.43 5.55 6.92
C ASN A 45 13.00 4.13 7.01
N ASP A 46 13.69 3.85 8.12
CA ASP A 46 14.38 2.59 8.38
C ASP A 46 13.56 1.34 8.06
N PHE A 47 12.24 1.40 8.23
CA PHE A 47 11.36 0.28 7.92
C PHE A 47 11.20 0.08 6.41
N LEU A 48 10.84 1.13 5.67
CA LEU A 48 10.69 1.06 4.22
C LEU A 48 12.02 0.83 3.51
N ASP A 49 13.10 1.45 4.00
CA ASP A 49 14.43 1.30 3.44
C ASP A 49 14.93 -0.14 3.55
N ARG A 50 14.70 -0.82 4.69
CA ARG A 50 14.99 -2.26 4.82
C ARG A 50 14.15 -3.12 3.89
N LEU A 51 12.87 -2.82 3.70
CA LEU A 51 12.03 -3.56 2.76
C LEU A 51 12.48 -3.40 1.31
N ILE A 52 12.95 -2.20 0.95
CA ILE A 52 13.54 -1.93 -0.36
C ILE A 52 14.85 -2.70 -0.54
N GLU A 53 15.73 -2.70 0.48
CA GLU A 53 17.00 -3.46 0.46
C GLU A 53 16.78 -4.97 0.37
N MET A 54 15.66 -5.47 0.88
CA MET A 54 15.26 -6.87 0.81
C MET A 54 14.54 -7.24 -0.50
N ASP A 55 14.34 -6.28 -1.43
CA ASP A 55 13.54 -6.45 -2.64
C ASP A 55 12.16 -7.10 -2.36
N ALA A 56 11.49 -6.61 -1.31
CA ALA A 56 10.24 -7.20 -0.81
C ALA A 56 9.01 -6.97 -1.70
N ASP A 57 9.14 -6.31 -2.85
CA ASP A 57 8.00 -5.93 -3.71
C ASP A 57 7.17 -7.13 -4.14
N ASP A 58 7.78 -8.15 -4.74
CA ASP A 58 7.05 -9.31 -5.25
C ASP A 58 6.30 -10.03 -4.13
N LEU A 59 6.94 -10.19 -2.96
CA LEU A 59 6.31 -10.78 -1.78
C LEU A 59 5.11 -9.96 -1.30
N ILE A 60 5.21 -8.63 -1.27
CA ILE A 60 4.11 -7.76 -0.86
C ILE A 60 2.98 -7.77 -1.90
N ARG A 61 3.33 -7.79 -3.20
CA ARG A 61 2.36 -7.87 -4.29
C ARG A 61 1.55 -9.16 -4.20
N ASP A 62 2.24 -10.29 -4.06
CA ASP A 62 1.62 -11.61 -3.94
C ASP A 62 0.69 -11.67 -2.71
N ALA A 63 1.16 -11.19 -1.55
CA ALA A 63 0.35 -11.14 -0.34
C ALA A 63 -0.92 -10.28 -0.49
N ILE A 64 -0.85 -9.14 -1.18
CA ILE A 64 -2.02 -8.27 -1.44
C ILE A 64 -3.07 -9.01 -2.28
N VAL A 65 -2.64 -9.75 -3.31
CA VAL A 65 -3.52 -10.52 -4.18
C VAL A 65 -4.13 -11.71 -3.42
N GLU A 66 -3.33 -12.45 -2.65
CA GLU A 66 -3.81 -13.57 -1.83
C GLU A 66 -4.86 -13.11 -0.80
N LEU A 67 -4.67 -11.94 -0.19
CA LEU A 67 -5.66 -11.37 0.73
C LEU A 67 -6.95 -10.98 0.00
N GLU A 68 -6.87 -10.49 -1.23
CA GLU A 68 -8.06 -10.18 -2.03
C GLU A 68 -8.91 -11.42 -2.28
N ASP A 69 -8.28 -12.55 -2.60
CA ASP A 69 -8.97 -13.83 -2.79
C ASP A 69 -9.71 -14.28 -1.53
N LEU A 70 -9.14 -14.03 -0.34
CA LEU A 70 -9.79 -14.31 0.95
C LEU A 70 -10.98 -13.37 1.21
N ILE A 71 -10.84 -12.08 0.88
CA ILE A 71 -11.86 -11.04 1.10
C ILE A 71 -13.05 -11.23 0.15
N ARG A 72 -12.79 -11.59 -1.11
CA ARG A 72 -13.78 -11.60 -2.20
C ARG A 72 -14.28 -12.97 -2.59
N ARG A 73 -14.11 -13.97 -1.72
CA ARG A 73 -14.55 -15.37 -1.89
C ARG A 73 -15.95 -15.55 -2.49
N ASP A 74 -16.87 -14.59 -2.32
CA ASP A 74 -18.25 -14.63 -2.82
C ASP A 74 -18.62 -13.57 -3.89
N SER A 75 -17.67 -12.74 -4.35
CA SER A 75 -17.92 -11.67 -5.32
C SER A 75 -17.21 -11.92 -6.64
N TYR A 76 -17.80 -12.78 -7.49
CA TYR A 76 -17.42 -12.93 -8.89
C TYR A 76 -17.78 -11.67 -9.68
N SER A 77 -16.94 -10.65 -9.61
CA SER A 77 -16.88 -9.58 -10.62
C SER A 77 -15.55 -8.82 -10.52
N LEU A 78 -14.43 -9.52 -10.68
CA LEU A 78 -13.26 -8.87 -11.26
C LEU A 78 -13.56 -8.77 -12.75
N GLU A 79 -14.19 -7.66 -13.16
CA GLU A 79 -14.22 -7.24 -14.55
C GLU A 79 -12.80 -7.31 -15.11
N GLU A 80 -12.68 -7.72 -16.38
CA GLU A 80 -11.45 -8.01 -17.13
C GLU A 80 -10.35 -6.94 -16.98
N CYS A 81 -9.66 -6.94 -15.84
CA CYS A 81 -8.48 -6.11 -15.60
C CYS A 81 -7.26 -6.94 -15.97
N SER A 82 -6.40 -6.39 -16.83
CA SER A 82 -5.20 -7.08 -17.31
C SER A 82 -4.18 -7.37 -16.20
N ASP A 83 -4.25 -6.64 -15.07
CA ASP A 83 -3.48 -6.92 -13.86
C ASP A 83 -4.37 -6.79 -12.60
N PRO A 84 -4.72 -7.92 -11.94
CA PRO A 84 -5.47 -7.93 -10.69
C PRO A 84 -4.84 -7.06 -9.60
N PHE A 85 -3.50 -7.03 -9.52
CA PHE A 85 -2.78 -6.26 -8.51
C PHE A 85 -3.03 -4.76 -8.68
N ASP A 86 -2.88 -4.24 -9.89
CA ASP A 86 -3.10 -2.83 -10.20
C ASP A 86 -4.53 -2.39 -9.88
N SER A 87 -5.50 -3.28 -10.11
CA SER A 87 -6.91 -3.02 -9.77
C SER A 87 -7.14 -2.88 -8.25
N ILE A 88 -6.40 -3.63 -7.43
CA ILE A 88 -6.54 -3.65 -5.97
C ILE A 88 -5.89 -2.41 -5.38
N VAL A 89 -4.63 -2.13 -5.75
CA VAL A 89 -3.84 -1.04 -5.13
C VAL A 89 -4.31 0.36 -5.52
N ASN A 90 -5.10 0.48 -6.59
CA ASN A 90 -5.65 1.76 -7.06
C ASN A 90 -7.17 1.88 -6.85
N ARG A 91 -7.82 0.90 -6.21
CA ARG A 91 -9.28 0.90 -5.96
C ARG A 91 -9.74 2.10 -5.14
N GLU A 92 -8.89 2.58 -4.25
CA GLU A 92 -9.19 3.66 -3.31
C GLU A 92 -7.93 4.51 -3.14
N ALA A 93 -8.12 5.83 -2.98
CA ALA A 93 -7.01 6.75 -2.78
C ALA A 93 -6.24 6.41 -1.50
N LEU A 94 -4.91 6.56 -1.57
CA LEU A 94 -4.00 6.19 -0.48
C LEU A 94 -4.28 6.99 0.79
N GLU A 95 -4.72 8.24 0.64
CA GLU A 95 -5.08 9.15 1.71
C GLU A 95 -6.18 8.56 2.59
N TYR A 96 -7.22 7.96 1.98
CA TYR A 96 -8.31 7.33 2.73
C TYR A 96 -7.83 6.12 3.52
N LYS A 97 -6.94 5.30 2.93
CA LYS A 97 -6.32 4.17 3.63
C LYS A 97 -5.49 4.65 4.81
N CYS A 98 -4.65 5.66 4.62
CA CYS A 98 -3.86 6.29 5.68
C CYS A 98 -4.74 6.81 6.83
N MET A 99 -5.82 7.53 6.51
CA MET A 99 -6.72 8.12 7.51
C MET A 99 -7.39 7.06 8.40
N ARG A 100 -7.70 5.86 7.87
CA ARG A 100 -8.23 4.74 8.68
C ARG A 100 -7.31 4.35 9.85
N TYR A 101 -6.00 4.58 9.71
CA TYR A 101 -5.00 4.23 10.71
C TYR A 101 -4.45 5.45 11.47
N GLY A 102 -5.15 6.58 11.42
CA GLY A 102 -4.72 7.80 12.12
C GLY A 102 -3.54 8.51 11.47
N ILE A 103 -3.18 8.15 10.24
CA ILE A 103 -2.14 8.80 9.45
C ILE A 103 -2.81 9.94 8.67
N ARG A 104 -2.35 11.18 8.88
CA ARG A 104 -2.99 12.40 8.34
C ARG A 104 -2.88 12.55 6.80
N GLY A 105 -2.21 11.63 6.13
CA GLY A 105 -1.85 11.68 4.73
C GLY A 105 -0.54 10.92 4.50
N PRO A 106 -0.10 10.74 3.25
CA PRO A 106 1.18 10.11 2.93
C PRO A 106 2.36 10.72 3.73
N GLU A 107 2.32 12.00 4.03
CA GLU A 107 3.35 12.71 4.81
C GLU A 107 3.50 12.15 6.23
N GLY A 108 2.42 11.60 6.79
CA GLY A 108 2.41 10.98 8.11
C GLY A 108 3.27 9.72 8.21
N ILE A 109 3.67 9.13 7.09
CA ILE A 109 4.64 8.03 6.99
C ILE A 109 5.91 8.42 6.23
N LYS A 110 6.19 9.72 6.14
CA LYS A 110 7.31 10.32 5.39
C LYS A 110 7.27 10.02 3.88
N LEU A 111 6.07 9.97 3.30
CA LEU A 111 5.88 10.01 1.87
C LEU A 111 5.66 11.46 1.43
N GLU A 112 6.38 11.91 0.41
CA GLU A 112 6.32 13.29 -0.04
C GLU A 112 5.09 13.54 -0.91
N ASP A 113 4.45 14.69 -0.72
CA ASP A 113 3.54 15.23 -1.70
C ASP A 113 4.37 15.78 -2.89
N ILE A 114 4.22 15.16 -4.06
CA ILE A 114 4.93 15.56 -5.28
C ILE A 114 4.63 17.04 -5.61
N GLU A 115 3.43 17.54 -5.31
CA GLU A 115 3.10 18.96 -5.53
C GLU A 115 3.95 19.88 -4.65
N CYS A 116 4.15 19.50 -3.38
CA CYS A 116 4.98 20.25 -2.45
C CYS A 116 6.45 20.29 -2.91
N VAL A 117 6.95 19.20 -3.47
CA VAL A 117 8.33 19.11 -3.99
C VAL A 117 8.50 19.95 -5.24
N LEU A 118 7.58 19.85 -6.20
CA LEU A 118 7.60 20.66 -7.43
C LEU A 118 7.48 22.15 -7.13
N SER A 119 6.80 22.55 -6.05
CA SER A 119 6.71 23.96 -5.64
C SER A 119 8.03 24.56 -5.11
N ARG A 120 9.03 23.72 -4.80
CA ARG A 120 10.36 24.12 -4.32
C ARG A 120 11.39 24.24 -5.44
N VAL A 121 11.04 23.85 -6.67
CA VAL A 121 11.88 23.93 -7.88
C VAL A 121 11.54 25.18 -8.68
#